data_AF-A0A0L1KUG5-F1
#
_entry.id   AF-A0A0L1KUG5-F1
#
_cell.length_a   1.000
_cell.length_b   1.000
_cell.length_c   1.000
_cell.angle_alpha   90.00
_cell.angle_beta   90.00
_cell.angle_gamma   90.00
#
_symmetry.space_group_name_H-M   'P 1'
#
loop_
_entity.id
_entity.type
_entity.pdbx_description
1 polymer ?
#
loop_
_entity_poly.entity_id
_entity_poly.type
_entity_poly.pdbx_seq_one_letter_code
_entity_poly.pdbx_strand_id
1 'polypeptide(L)'
;MPRMRQKGGQRMWTPGFPFSQNGQSHMTRDELMACIYKPYPAAHTVDTEEDFHANVIFQREYYAPQAKENHTSDMVPLASSESEKQSLMNRLAEQKLSEEKSAERNTDQTAKVDKDISFSPSDVEEQLGPVSGVQYHMDEYRREIIEKLSPVLPNLDALVEAASLIEGCDTFEGKQGWLASLFGLHDKGLETLQERISNLQNDAKELESDPAMKMSEEETGEGPLPGEYIEYAPVYKAYLKYCRGESRTPYCAIGDLGETGLLALYRERVRWRKLFDKIGEGVTAAKKKTPEKRDGNYVDYLGPVEIEFSTTELENAYRLDHQLKTLRLFDAKKVEIQRELVTRVNLGAGGSAQHEHFGNIRGKTPPQ
;
A
#
# COMPACT_ATOMS: atom_id res chain seq x y z
N MET A 1 44.06 19.51 23.56
CA MET A 1 43.46 20.76 24.02
C MET A 1 42.78 20.55 25.38
N PRO A 2 42.90 21.49 26.33
CA PRO A 2 42.22 21.38 27.62
C PRO A 2 40.69 21.42 27.43
N ARG A 3 39.98 20.42 27.97
CA ARG A 3 38.52 20.42 28.00
C ARG A 3 38.05 21.46 29.02
N MET A 4 37.47 22.54 28.53
CA MET A 4 36.77 23.51 29.38
C MET A 4 35.58 22.80 30.04
N ARG A 5 35.48 22.84 31.37
CA ARG A 5 34.36 22.25 32.11
C ARG A 5 33.41 23.36 32.55
N GLN A 6 32.12 23.18 32.32
CA GLN A 6 31.09 24.10 32.80
C GLN A 6 30.85 23.87 34.30
N LYS A 7 30.77 24.95 35.08
CA LYS A 7 30.38 24.92 36.50
C LYS A 7 28.87 25.16 36.59
N GLY A 8 28.16 24.35 37.38
CA GLY A 8 26.72 24.46 37.57
C GLY A 8 26.31 25.89 37.96
N GLY A 9 25.30 26.43 37.27
CA GLY A 9 24.78 27.79 37.51
C GLY A 9 25.61 28.94 36.92
N GLN A 10 26.77 28.68 36.31
CA GLN A 10 27.60 29.71 35.68
C GLN A 10 27.63 29.53 34.16
N ARG A 11 27.51 30.65 33.42
CA ARG A 11 27.63 30.71 31.96
C ARG A 11 28.71 31.71 31.60
N MET A 12 29.56 31.35 30.65
CA MET A 12 30.51 32.30 30.07
C MET A 12 29.75 33.17 29.06
N TRP A 13 29.98 34.47 29.10
CA TRP A 13 29.44 35.37 28.10
C TRP A 13 30.25 35.22 26.81
N THR A 14 29.56 34.94 25.70
CA THR A 14 30.14 34.90 24.36
C THR A 14 29.64 36.10 23.57
N PRO A 15 30.52 36.87 22.91
CA PRO A 15 30.10 37.98 22.07
C PRO A 15 29.22 37.44 20.92
N GLY A 16 28.13 38.14 20.62
CA GLY A 16 27.28 37.80 19.49
C GLY A 16 28.02 38.06 18.17
N PHE A 17 27.92 37.13 17.22
CA PHE A 17 28.33 37.41 15.86
C PHE A 17 27.28 38.33 15.21
N PRO A 18 27.69 39.43 14.55
CA PRO A 18 26.76 40.40 13.97
C PRO A 18 26.03 39.90 12.71
N PHE A 19 26.33 38.69 12.22
CA PHE A 19 25.66 38.08 11.08
C PHE A 19 24.49 37.19 11.53
N SER A 20 23.29 37.54 11.06
CA SER A 20 22.04 36.78 11.19
C SER A 20 21.65 36.42 12.63
N GLN A 21 21.18 37.41 13.39
CA GLN A 21 20.31 37.11 14.52
C GLN A 21 18.99 36.55 13.98
N ASN A 22 18.62 35.34 14.41
CA ASN A 22 17.27 34.78 14.32
C ASN A 22 16.75 34.35 12.93
N GLY A 23 17.52 33.55 12.17
CA GLY A 23 16.97 32.62 11.18
C GLY A 23 16.14 33.21 10.02
N GLN A 24 16.28 34.52 9.72
CA GLN A 24 15.43 35.23 8.77
C GLN A 24 16.20 35.95 7.65
N SER A 25 17.39 35.49 7.28
CA SER A 25 18.09 36.04 6.11
C SER A 25 18.71 34.93 5.28
N HIS A 26 18.65 35.10 3.96
CA HIS A 26 19.16 34.16 2.97
C HIS A 26 20.59 33.77 3.30
N MET A 27 20.81 32.48 3.56
CA MET A 27 22.14 31.92 3.78
C MET A 27 22.89 31.90 2.45
N THR A 28 24.13 32.39 2.44
CA THR A 28 24.98 32.30 1.25
C THR A 28 25.42 30.85 1.02
N ARG A 29 25.88 30.54 -0.20
CA ARG A 29 26.42 29.20 -0.53
C ARG A 29 27.52 28.78 0.44
N ASP A 30 28.47 29.67 0.74
CA ASP A 30 29.61 29.32 1.58
C ASP A 30 29.21 29.06 3.04
N GLU A 31 28.23 29.82 3.56
CA GLU A 31 27.65 29.57 4.88
C GLU A 31 26.88 28.24 4.92
N LEU A 32 26.15 27.90 3.85
CA LEU A 32 25.46 26.63 3.73
C LEU A 32 26.46 25.47 3.67
N MET A 33 27.56 25.61 2.91
CA MET A 33 28.62 24.60 2.83
C MET A 33 29.29 24.40 4.19
N ALA A 34 29.52 25.47 4.97
CA ALA A 34 30.01 25.35 6.34
C ALA A 34 29.02 24.62 7.26
N CYS A 35 27.71 24.74 7.01
CA CYS A 35 26.68 24.00 7.74
C CYS A 35 26.58 22.52 7.34
N ILE A 36 26.79 22.20 6.05
CA ILE A 36 26.82 20.82 5.54
C ILE A 36 28.06 20.10 6.08
N TYR A 37 29.24 20.72 5.96
CA TYR A 37 30.51 20.16 6.42
C TYR A 37 30.82 20.48 7.88
N LYS A 38 29.81 20.37 8.76
CA LYS A 38 30.01 20.47 10.21
C LYS A 38 31.09 19.48 10.69
N PRO A 39 31.95 19.85 11.65
CA PRO A 39 33.06 19.01 12.08
C PRO A 39 32.56 17.86 12.97
N TYR A 40 32.03 16.81 12.35
CA TYR A 40 31.69 15.56 13.03
C TYR A 40 32.92 14.62 13.10
N PRO A 41 33.01 13.75 14.13
CA PRO A 41 34.06 12.74 14.22
C PRO A 41 34.03 11.78 13.01
N ALA A 42 35.10 11.78 12.21
CA ALA A 42 35.17 11.03 10.95
C ALA A 42 34.94 9.50 11.11
N ALA A 43 35.37 8.91 12.23
CA ALA A 43 35.19 7.47 12.50
C ALA A 43 33.72 7.03 12.64
N HIS A 44 32.80 7.99 12.77
CA HIS A 44 31.39 7.78 13.08
C HIS A 44 30.47 8.55 12.12
N THR A 45 31.03 9.06 11.04
CA THR A 45 30.30 9.88 10.06
C THR A 45 30.39 9.22 8.69
N VAL A 46 29.25 9.09 8.02
CA VAL A 46 29.16 8.61 6.64
C VAL A 46 28.77 9.79 5.76
N ASP A 47 29.58 10.03 4.75
CA ASP A 47 29.38 11.09 3.76
C ASP A 47 29.05 10.41 2.42
N THR A 48 27.91 10.77 1.83
CA THR A 48 27.44 10.32 0.52
C THR A 48 27.16 11.50 -0.39
N GLU A 49 27.55 11.37 -1.66
CA GLU A 49 27.36 12.37 -2.70
C GLU A 49 26.77 11.69 -3.93
N GLU A 50 25.66 12.21 -4.43
CA GLU A 50 24.99 11.73 -5.64
C GLU A 50 24.88 12.87 -6.66
N ASP A 51 25.47 12.65 -7.83
CA ASP A 51 25.50 13.62 -8.92
C ASP A 51 24.41 13.32 -9.96
N PHE A 52 23.45 14.23 -10.08
CA PHE A 52 22.36 14.20 -11.07
C PHE A 52 22.62 15.15 -12.24
N HIS A 53 23.90 15.43 -12.53
CA HIS A 53 24.42 16.35 -13.55
C HIS A 53 24.08 17.82 -13.31
N ALA A 54 22.80 18.17 -13.31
CA ALA A 54 22.32 19.53 -13.09
C ALA A 54 22.40 19.93 -11.61
N ASN A 55 22.26 18.95 -10.71
CA ASN A 55 22.27 19.13 -9.26
C ASN A 55 23.08 18.01 -8.61
N VAL A 56 23.69 18.33 -7.47
CA VAL A 56 24.39 17.36 -6.61
C VAL A 56 23.70 17.35 -5.25
N ILE A 57 23.45 16.17 -4.72
CA ILE A 57 22.88 15.98 -3.38
C ILE A 57 23.98 15.49 -2.45
N PHE A 58 24.16 16.20 -1.34
CA PHE A 58 25.07 15.83 -0.26
C PHE A 58 24.26 15.29 0.91
N GLN A 59 24.59 14.08 1.35
CA GLN A 59 24.02 13.46 2.54
C GLN A 59 25.14 13.13 3.52
N ARG A 60 24.95 13.55 4.76
CA ARG A 60 25.94 13.37 5.82
C ARG A 60 25.25 12.90 7.09
N GLU A 61 25.62 11.72 7.54
CA GLU A 61 25.00 11.06 8.69
C GLU A 61 26.05 10.77 9.75
N TYR A 62 25.81 11.28 10.96
CA TYR A 62 26.65 11.01 12.13
C TYR A 62 25.93 10.09 13.11
N TYR A 63 26.57 8.97 13.44
CA TYR A 63 26.07 7.98 14.37
C TYR A 63 26.91 7.97 15.64
N ALA A 64 26.36 8.46 16.75
CA ALA A 64 27.09 8.43 18.01
C ALA A 64 27.44 6.97 18.41
N PRO A 65 28.60 6.70 19.03
CA PRO A 65 29.00 5.32 19.38
C PRO A 65 27.98 4.58 20.24
N GLN A 66 27.35 5.31 21.17
CA GLN A 66 26.30 4.80 22.06
C GLN A 66 24.96 4.59 21.35
N ALA A 67 24.80 5.10 20.13
CA ALA A 67 23.56 5.02 19.40
C ALA A 67 23.23 3.57 19.01
N LYS A 68 24.26 2.78 18.67
CA LYS A 68 24.10 1.39 18.24
C LYS A 68 23.55 0.47 19.33
N GLU A 69 23.81 0.77 20.61
CA GLU A 69 23.40 -0.07 21.73
C GLU A 69 22.04 0.30 22.30
N ASN A 70 21.65 1.58 22.21
CA ASN A 70 20.47 2.12 22.90
C ASN A 70 19.32 2.52 21.99
N HIS A 71 19.52 2.52 20.66
CA HIS A 71 18.49 2.92 19.71
C HIS A 71 17.97 1.73 18.91
N THR A 72 16.71 1.83 18.51
CA THR A 72 16.07 0.86 17.63
C THR A 72 16.60 1.02 16.20
N SER A 73 16.54 -0.05 15.42
CA SER A 73 16.86 -0.05 13.98
C SER A 73 16.04 0.97 13.19
N ASP A 74 14.88 1.35 13.70
CA ASP A 74 13.97 2.30 13.04
C ASP A 74 14.46 3.75 13.21
N MET A 75 15.17 4.05 14.30
CA MET A 75 15.80 5.38 14.50
C MET A 75 17.20 5.45 13.88
N VAL A 76 17.90 4.31 13.83
CA VAL A 76 19.29 4.20 13.40
C VAL A 76 19.38 2.99 12.44
N PRO A 77 19.08 3.18 11.13
CA PRO A 77 18.98 2.09 10.17
C PRO A 77 20.36 1.60 9.69
N LEU A 78 21.15 1.06 10.63
CA LEU A 78 22.45 0.48 10.33
C LEU A 78 22.29 -0.96 9.82
N ALA A 79 22.67 -1.19 8.57
CA ALA A 79 22.74 -2.53 8.00
C ALA A 79 24.14 -3.12 8.20
N SER A 80 24.22 -4.33 8.76
CA SER A 80 25.48 -5.07 8.91
C SER A 80 25.72 -6.08 7.78
N SER A 81 24.68 -6.38 7.00
CA SER A 81 24.71 -7.27 5.84
C SER A 81 23.95 -6.68 4.65
N GLU A 82 24.25 -7.17 3.43
CA GLU A 82 23.53 -6.72 2.22
C GLU A 82 22.04 -7.07 2.27
N SER A 83 21.69 -8.22 2.86
CA SER A 83 20.28 -8.59 3.07
C SER A 83 19.54 -7.65 4.02
N GLU A 84 20.21 -7.20 5.09
CA GLU A 84 19.63 -6.21 6.01
C GLU A 84 19.50 -4.86 5.33
N LYS A 85 20.51 -4.45 4.55
CA LYS A 85 20.49 -3.21 3.77
C LYS A 85 19.31 -3.20 2.80
N GLN A 86 19.12 -4.28 2.03
CA GLN A 86 18.01 -4.38 1.09
C GLN A 86 16.66 -4.35 1.82
N SER A 87 16.53 -5.07 2.93
CA SER A 87 15.31 -5.09 3.76
C SER A 87 14.98 -3.71 4.33
N LEU A 88 15.97 -3.01 4.88
CA LEU A 88 15.82 -1.66 5.42
C LEU A 88 15.50 -0.64 4.32
N MET A 89 16.17 -0.73 3.16
CA MET A 89 15.87 0.12 2.00
C MET A 89 14.42 -0.07 1.54
N ASN A 90 13.96 -1.31 1.43
CA ASN A 90 12.57 -1.61 1.07
C ASN A 90 11.60 -1.02 2.10
N ARG A 91 11.86 -1.21 3.40
CA ARG A 91 11.01 -0.69 4.48
C ARG A 91 10.95 0.83 4.52
N LEU A 92 12.09 1.51 4.34
CA LEU A 92 12.15 2.98 4.26
C LEU A 92 11.46 3.51 3.00
N ALA A 93 11.59 2.81 1.87
CA ALA A 93 10.88 3.17 0.65
C ALA A 93 9.35 3.04 0.82
N GLU A 94 8.88 1.97 1.46
CA GLU A 94 7.46 1.79 1.81
C GLU A 94 6.96 2.89 2.74
N GLN A 95 7.74 3.23 3.78
CA GLN A 95 7.38 4.30 4.71
C GLN A 95 7.30 5.66 4.00
N LYS A 96 8.32 6.02 3.23
CA LYS A 96 8.35 7.28 2.47
C LYS A 96 7.18 7.37 1.49
N LEU A 97 6.88 6.29 0.78
CA LEU A 97 5.77 6.24 -0.17
C LEU A 97 4.41 6.30 0.54
N SER A 98 4.28 5.72 1.73
CA SER A 98 3.10 5.84 2.58
C SER A 98 2.93 7.28 3.10
N GLU A 99 4.02 7.91 3.54
CA GLU A 99 4.03 9.30 4.01
C GLU A 99 3.69 10.27 2.87
N GLU A 100 4.30 10.12 1.69
CA GLU A 100 4.00 10.91 0.49
C GLU A 100 2.54 10.77 0.09
N LYS A 101 2.01 9.54 -0.01
CA LYS A 101 0.58 9.31 -0.27
C LYS A 101 -0.33 9.91 0.80
N SER A 102 0.07 9.87 2.07
CA SER A 102 -0.71 10.46 3.16
C SER A 102 -0.62 11.99 3.17
N ALA A 103 0.53 12.56 2.79
CA ALA A 103 0.75 13.98 2.68
C ALA A 103 -0.02 14.54 1.48
N GLU A 104 0.00 13.88 0.32
CA GLU A 104 -0.79 14.25 -0.86
C GLU A 104 -2.29 14.30 -0.58
N ARG A 105 -2.80 13.37 0.25
CA ARG A 105 -4.19 13.43 0.75
C ARG A 105 -4.43 14.67 1.63
N ASN A 106 -3.40 15.17 2.31
CA ASN A 106 -3.51 16.20 3.34
C ASN A 106 -3.02 17.61 2.93
N THR A 107 -2.12 17.79 1.95
CA THR A 107 -1.30 19.01 1.86
C THR A 107 -1.72 20.10 0.89
N ASP A 108 -2.56 19.92 -0.12
CA ASP A 108 -2.98 21.10 -0.91
C ASP A 108 -4.37 20.96 -1.53
N GLN A 109 -5.24 21.91 -1.20
CA GLN A 109 -6.59 22.10 -1.77
C GLN A 109 -7.66 21.03 -1.46
N THR A 110 -7.29 19.84 -0.98
CA THR A 110 -8.22 18.77 -0.53
C THR A 110 -8.82 18.98 0.86
N ALA A 111 -8.41 20.00 1.62
CA ALA A 111 -9.14 20.39 2.84
C ALA A 111 -10.60 20.85 2.56
N LYS A 112 -10.99 20.99 1.29
CA LYS A 112 -12.39 21.11 0.82
C LYS A 112 -12.94 19.87 0.12
N VAL A 113 -12.12 18.90 -0.30
CA VAL A 113 -12.56 17.77 -1.15
C VAL A 113 -12.54 16.43 -0.39
N ASP A 114 -11.63 16.23 0.55
CA ASP A 114 -11.52 14.99 1.34
C ASP A 114 -12.13 15.10 2.75
N LYS A 115 -12.54 16.29 3.20
CA LYS A 115 -13.33 16.43 4.45
C LYS A 115 -14.71 15.78 4.35
N ASP A 116 -15.19 15.57 3.13
CA ASP A 116 -16.55 15.11 2.87
C ASP A 116 -16.62 13.59 2.62
N ILE A 117 -15.49 12.88 2.63
CA ILE A 117 -15.46 11.41 2.60
C ILE A 117 -15.04 10.92 3.99
N SER A 118 -15.89 11.17 4.98
CA SER A 118 -15.76 10.50 6.26
C SER A 118 -16.26 9.06 6.13
N PHE A 119 -15.40 8.10 6.42
CA PHE A 119 -15.85 6.76 6.78
C PHE A 119 -16.44 6.84 8.19
N SER A 120 -17.71 7.17 8.31
CA SER A 120 -18.45 6.94 9.54
C SER A 120 -19.11 5.57 9.40
N PRO A 121 -18.79 4.59 10.26
CA PRO A 121 -19.78 3.57 10.55
C PRO A 121 -20.96 4.31 11.20
N SER A 122 -21.88 4.79 10.37
CA SER A 122 -23.05 5.54 10.81
C SER A 122 -23.89 4.61 11.68
N ASP A 123 -24.23 5.09 12.87
CA ASP A 123 -25.06 4.41 13.87
C ASP A 123 -24.53 3.04 14.29
N VAL A 124 -23.36 3.09 14.92
CA VAL A 124 -22.94 2.08 15.89
C VAL A 124 -23.91 2.11 17.08
N GLU A 125 -25.06 1.46 16.94
CA GLU A 125 -25.89 1.15 18.11
C GLU A 125 -25.03 0.41 19.15
N GLU A 126 -25.16 0.83 20.41
CA GLU A 126 -24.47 0.24 21.57
C GLU A 126 -24.93 -1.21 21.85
N GLN A 127 -25.98 -1.66 21.15
CA GLN A 127 -26.45 -3.03 21.14
C GLN A 127 -25.72 -3.84 20.05
N LEU A 128 -25.46 -5.12 20.35
CA LEU A 128 -24.70 -6.11 19.57
C LEU A 128 -25.31 -6.48 18.19
N GLY A 129 -25.77 -5.49 17.42
CA GLY A 129 -26.25 -5.66 16.05
C GLY A 129 -25.11 -5.68 15.03
N PRO A 130 -25.35 -6.23 13.83
CA PRO A 130 -24.42 -6.12 12.70
C PRO A 130 -24.12 -4.63 12.42
N VAL A 131 -22.89 -4.32 11.99
CA VAL A 131 -22.55 -2.97 11.53
C VAL A 131 -23.39 -2.64 10.29
N SER A 132 -24.51 -1.95 10.49
CA SER A 132 -25.33 -1.39 9.43
C SER A 132 -24.71 -0.07 8.95
N GLY A 133 -24.99 0.32 7.70
CA GLY A 133 -24.69 1.69 7.24
C GLY A 133 -23.21 2.03 7.02
N VAL A 134 -22.36 1.06 6.63
CA VAL A 134 -21.03 1.39 6.11
C VAL A 134 -21.25 2.07 4.75
N GLN A 135 -21.30 3.40 4.72
CA GLN A 135 -21.44 4.21 3.50
C GLN A 135 -20.35 5.26 3.46
N TYR A 136 -19.78 5.50 2.27
CA TYR A 136 -18.93 6.67 2.10
C TYR A 136 -19.83 7.89 2.07
N HIS A 137 -19.46 8.93 2.84
CA HIS A 137 -20.08 10.22 2.62
C HIS A 137 -19.57 10.77 1.28
N MET A 138 -20.49 11.17 0.40
CA MET A 138 -20.18 11.57 -0.98
C MET A 138 -20.67 12.99 -1.22
N ASP A 139 -19.84 13.79 -1.87
CA ASP A 139 -20.24 15.09 -2.38
C ASP A 139 -21.32 14.99 -3.47
N GLU A 140 -21.89 16.13 -3.84
CA GLU A 140 -22.99 16.20 -4.80
C GLU A 140 -22.56 15.66 -6.18
N TYR A 141 -21.32 15.94 -6.58
CA TYR A 141 -20.75 15.46 -7.85
C TYR A 141 -20.60 13.93 -7.89
N ARG A 142 -20.06 13.29 -6.84
CA ARG A 142 -19.96 11.82 -6.81
C ARG A 142 -21.33 11.16 -6.73
N ARG A 143 -22.31 11.78 -6.06
CA ARG A 143 -23.71 11.30 -6.07
C ARG A 143 -24.33 11.35 -7.47
N GLU A 144 -24.06 12.41 -8.23
CA GLU A 144 -24.50 12.50 -9.62
C GLU A 144 -23.87 11.39 -10.48
N ILE A 145 -22.57 11.12 -10.31
CA ILE A 145 -21.89 10.00 -10.99
C ILE A 145 -22.57 8.66 -10.66
N ILE A 146 -22.87 8.40 -9.37
CA ILE A 146 -23.58 7.18 -8.95
C ILE A 146 -24.94 7.09 -9.64
N GLU A 147 -25.74 8.17 -9.61
CA GLU A 147 -27.08 8.20 -10.23
C GLU A 147 -27.01 7.88 -11.73
N LYS A 148 -26.00 8.37 -12.44
CA LYS A 148 -25.83 8.10 -13.88
C LYS A 148 -25.24 6.72 -14.18
N LEU A 149 -24.42 6.16 -13.30
CA LEU A 149 -23.80 4.84 -13.49
C LEU A 149 -24.70 3.67 -13.05
N SER A 150 -25.53 3.85 -12.02
CA SER A 150 -26.41 2.77 -11.51
C SER A 150 -27.31 2.12 -12.57
N PRO A 151 -27.91 2.86 -13.53
CA PRO A 151 -28.68 2.26 -14.62
C PRO A 151 -27.84 1.45 -15.62
N VAL A 152 -26.56 1.83 -15.80
CA VAL A 152 -25.63 1.17 -16.74
C VAL A 152 -25.07 -0.11 -16.14
N LEU A 153 -24.83 -0.11 -14.83
CA LEU A 153 -24.27 -1.22 -14.06
C LEU A 153 -25.25 -1.65 -12.95
N PRO A 154 -26.39 -2.31 -13.31
CA PRO A 154 -27.41 -2.65 -12.34
C PRO A 154 -26.93 -3.71 -11.35
N ASN A 155 -27.18 -3.48 -10.06
CA ASN A 155 -26.80 -4.36 -8.93
C ASN A 155 -25.29 -4.49 -8.67
N LEU A 156 -24.49 -3.56 -9.17
CA LEU A 156 -23.03 -3.50 -8.97
C LEU A 156 -22.65 -2.32 -8.07
N ASP A 157 -23.31 -2.21 -6.92
CA ASP A 157 -23.27 -1.02 -6.06
C ASP A 157 -21.86 -0.67 -5.57
N ALA A 158 -21.05 -1.67 -5.21
CA ALA A 158 -19.71 -1.41 -4.69
C ALA A 158 -18.73 -1.00 -5.80
N LEU A 159 -18.92 -1.54 -7.01
CA LEU A 159 -18.18 -1.10 -8.19
C LEU A 159 -18.55 0.33 -8.59
N VAL A 160 -19.84 0.67 -8.61
CA VAL A 160 -20.31 2.03 -8.92
C VAL A 160 -19.80 3.03 -7.90
N GLU A 161 -19.87 2.69 -6.62
CA GLU A 161 -19.35 3.53 -5.54
C GLU A 161 -17.82 3.72 -5.65
N ALA A 162 -17.05 2.65 -5.87
CA ALA A 162 -15.61 2.74 -6.09
C ALA A 162 -15.24 3.57 -7.33
N ALA A 163 -15.99 3.41 -8.43
CA ALA A 163 -15.79 4.20 -9.64
C ALA A 163 -16.09 5.69 -9.40
N SER A 164 -17.14 6.00 -8.62
CA SER A 164 -17.46 7.39 -8.26
C SER A 164 -16.36 8.05 -7.42
N LEU A 165 -15.73 7.30 -6.51
CA LEU A 165 -14.60 7.81 -5.71
C LEU A 165 -13.42 8.20 -6.60
N ILE A 166 -13.07 7.34 -7.57
CA ILE A 166 -11.98 7.59 -8.51
C ILE A 166 -12.32 8.77 -9.43
N GLU A 167 -13.50 8.75 -10.07
CA GLU A 167 -13.87 9.78 -11.05
C GLU A 167 -14.25 11.13 -10.42
N GLY A 168 -14.54 11.15 -9.13
CA GLY A 168 -14.69 12.36 -8.34
C GLY A 168 -13.37 13.07 -7.99
N CYS A 169 -12.21 12.50 -8.33
CA CYS A 169 -10.91 13.13 -8.10
C CYS A 169 -10.50 14.03 -9.27
N ASP A 170 -10.07 15.25 -8.94
CA ASP A 170 -9.59 16.24 -9.91
C ASP A 170 -8.13 16.02 -10.34
N THR A 171 -7.32 15.38 -9.48
CA THR A 171 -5.89 15.15 -9.73
C THR A 171 -5.62 13.71 -10.13
N PHE A 172 -4.59 13.52 -10.97
CA PHE A 172 -4.15 12.18 -11.37
C PHE A 172 -3.62 11.39 -10.15
N GLU A 173 -2.89 12.06 -9.27
CA GLU A 173 -2.33 11.51 -8.04
C GLU A 173 -3.45 11.03 -7.10
N GLY A 174 -4.54 11.81 -6.97
CA GLY A 174 -5.72 11.42 -6.19
C GLY A 174 -6.39 10.15 -6.74
N LYS A 175 -6.56 10.07 -8.07
CA LYS A 175 -7.09 8.86 -8.74
C LYS A 175 -6.20 7.64 -8.47
N GLN A 176 -4.89 7.78 -8.64
CA GLN A 176 -3.92 6.71 -8.38
C GLN A 176 -3.89 6.32 -6.90
N GLY A 177 -4.10 7.26 -5.98
CA GLY A 177 -4.23 7.02 -4.55
C GLY A 177 -5.42 6.12 -4.19
N TRP A 178 -6.58 6.35 -4.81
CA TRP A 178 -7.75 5.48 -4.66
C TRP A 178 -7.52 4.11 -5.30
N LEU A 179 -7.03 4.07 -6.54
CA LEU A 179 -6.69 2.82 -7.22
C LEU A 179 -5.65 1.99 -6.47
N ALA A 180 -4.72 2.63 -5.76
CA ALA A 180 -3.77 1.92 -4.89
C ALA A 180 -4.46 1.25 -3.70
N SER A 181 -5.49 1.87 -3.12
CA SER A 181 -6.28 1.28 -2.03
C SER A 181 -7.18 0.12 -2.50
N LEU A 182 -7.64 0.19 -3.75
CA LEU A 182 -8.48 -0.82 -4.38
C LEU A 182 -7.62 -1.91 -5.02
N PHE A 183 -7.18 -2.89 -4.23
CA PHE A 183 -6.36 -4.03 -4.68
C PHE A 183 -5.03 -3.68 -5.36
N GLY A 184 -4.51 -2.46 -5.15
CA GLY A 184 -3.25 -2.02 -5.75
C GLY A 184 -3.31 -1.83 -7.26
N LEU A 185 -4.47 -1.47 -7.82
CA LEU A 185 -4.72 -1.26 -9.26
C LEU A 185 -4.05 -0.02 -9.88
N HIS A 186 -3.35 0.78 -9.07
CA HIS A 186 -2.53 1.88 -9.54
C HIS A 186 -1.37 1.44 -10.45
N ASP A 187 -0.89 2.35 -11.27
CA ASP A 187 0.04 2.05 -12.39
C ASP A 187 1.35 1.43 -11.87
N LYS A 188 1.97 2.05 -10.85
CA LYS A 188 3.19 1.53 -10.19
C LYS A 188 3.01 0.11 -9.64
N GLY A 189 1.81 -0.20 -9.13
CA GLY A 189 1.51 -1.54 -8.60
C GLY A 189 1.43 -2.59 -9.71
N LEU A 190 0.83 -2.23 -10.85
CA LEU A 190 0.79 -3.09 -12.02
C LEU A 190 2.18 -3.27 -12.65
N GLU A 191 2.97 -2.21 -12.75
CA GLU A 191 4.36 -2.26 -13.23
C GLU A 191 5.22 -3.18 -12.36
N THR A 192 5.10 -3.07 -11.03
CA THR A 192 5.83 -3.96 -10.08
C THR A 192 5.45 -5.43 -10.29
N LEU A 193 4.16 -5.72 -10.51
CA LEU A 193 3.72 -7.09 -10.82
C LEU A 193 4.24 -7.56 -12.18
N GLN A 194 4.24 -6.69 -13.18
CA GLN A 194 4.75 -7.00 -14.52
C GLN A 194 6.26 -7.27 -14.49
N GLU A 195 7.03 -6.47 -13.77
CA GLU A 195 8.47 -6.67 -13.59
C GLU A 195 8.75 -8.01 -12.90
N ARG A 196 8.01 -8.33 -11.84
CA ARG A 196 8.10 -9.64 -11.18
C ARG A 196 7.80 -10.77 -12.15
N ILE A 197 6.74 -10.67 -12.96
CA ILE A 197 6.41 -11.67 -13.99
C ILE A 197 7.55 -11.80 -15.00
N SER A 198 8.11 -10.68 -15.45
CA SER A 198 9.24 -10.69 -16.39
C SER A 198 10.46 -11.38 -15.80
N ASN A 199 10.73 -11.18 -14.52
CA ASN A 199 11.82 -11.85 -13.81
C ASN A 199 11.57 -13.36 -13.72
N LEU A 200 10.35 -13.79 -13.41
CA LEU A 200 9.97 -15.22 -13.43
C LEU A 200 10.13 -15.84 -14.82
N GLN A 201 9.75 -15.11 -15.88
CA GLN A 201 9.93 -15.57 -17.25
C GLN A 201 11.41 -15.69 -17.64
N ASN A 202 12.25 -14.78 -17.16
CA ASN A 202 13.69 -14.86 -17.36
C ASN A 202 14.29 -16.05 -16.60
N ASP A 203 13.89 -16.26 -15.35
CA ASP A 203 14.29 -17.42 -14.55
C ASP A 203 13.88 -18.74 -15.22
N ALA A 204 12.67 -18.81 -15.77
CA ALA A 204 12.19 -19.98 -16.49
C ALA A 204 13.03 -20.27 -17.75
N LYS A 205 13.34 -19.24 -18.54
CA LYS A 205 14.21 -19.37 -19.73
C LYS A 205 15.63 -19.79 -19.37
N GLU A 206 16.18 -19.27 -18.28
CA GLU A 206 17.49 -19.70 -17.77
C GLU A 206 17.47 -21.19 -17.43
N LEU A 207 16.41 -21.68 -16.78
CA LEU A 207 16.25 -23.10 -16.45
C LEU A 207 16.09 -23.99 -17.69
N GLU A 208 15.32 -23.56 -18.70
CA GLU A 208 15.21 -24.29 -19.98
C GLU A 208 16.56 -24.41 -20.68
N SER A 209 17.44 -23.43 -20.50
CA SER A 209 18.80 -23.45 -21.06
C SER A 209 19.78 -24.33 -20.27
N ASP A 210 19.42 -24.72 -19.05
CA ASP A 210 20.30 -25.43 -18.12
C ASP A 210 20.51 -26.90 -18.55
N PRO A 211 21.76 -27.38 -18.71
CA PRO A 211 22.03 -28.76 -19.13
C PRO A 211 21.50 -29.81 -18.15
N ALA A 212 21.36 -29.48 -16.85
CA ALA A 212 20.82 -30.41 -15.87
C ALA A 212 19.32 -30.69 -16.07
N MET A 213 18.57 -29.74 -16.64
CA MET A 213 17.16 -29.90 -17.02
C MET A 213 17.00 -30.69 -18.34
N LYS A 214 17.97 -30.60 -19.25
CA LYS A 214 17.95 -31.33 -20.53
C LYS A 214 18.28 -32.82 -20.38
N MET A 215 19.12 -33.17 -19.40
CA MET A 215 19.51 -34.56 -19.15
C MET A 215 18.37 -35.42 -18.58
N SER A 216 17.35 -34.82 -17.95
CA SER A 216 16.19 -35.57 -17.43
C SER A 216 15.18 -35.98 -18.51
N GLU A 217 15.19 -35.37 -19.69
CA GLU A 217 14.26 -35.74 -20.78
C GLU A 217 14.61 -37.08 -21.44
N GLU A 218 15.88 -37.50 -21.43
CA GLU A 218 16.32 -38.75 -22.07
C GLU A 218 16.16 -40.00 -21.20
N GLU A 219 16.10 -39.89 -19.86
CA GLU A 219 16.09 -41.05 -18.97
C GLU A 219 14.72 -41.43 -18.37
N THR A 220 13.76 -40.50 -18.21
CA THR A 220 12.50 -40.78 -17.48
C THR A 220 11.23 -40.80 -18.33
N GLY A 221 11.25 -40.31 -19.58
CA GLY A 221 10.06 -40.31 -20.44
C GLY A 221 8.86 -39.50 -19.89
N GLU A 222 9.07 -38.72 -18.83
CA GLU A 222 8.09 -37.74 -18.34
C GLU A 222 8.16 -36.52 -19.27
N GLY A 223 7.01 -36.17 -19.86
CA GLY A 223 6.90 -35.19 -20.92
C GLY A 223 7.32 -33.77 -20.54
N PRO A 224 7.26 -32.82 -21.51
CA PRO A 224 7.72 -31.47 -21.32
C PRO A 224 7.08 -30.82 -20.09
N LEU A 225 7.87 -29.98 -19.43
CA LEU A 225 7.50 -29.21 -18.25
C LEU A 225 6.05 -28.67 -18.33
N PRO A 226 5.29 -28.65 -17.21
CA PRO A 226 3.91 -28.16 -17.20
C PRO A 226 3.80 -26.80 -17.88
N GLY A 227 2.71 -26.52 -18.61
CA GLY A 227 2.50 -25.22 -19.29
C GLY A 227 2.54 -23.99 -18.37
N GLU A 228 2.55 -24.21 -17.05
CA GLU A 228 2.66 -23.21 -15.97
C GLU A 228 4.06 -23.19 -15.31
N TYR A 229 5.09 -23.67 -16.01
CA TYR A 229 6.47 -23.78 -15.53
C TYR A 229 7.07 -22.46 -15.00
N ILE A 230 6.58 -21.32 -15.47
CA ILE A 230 7.04 -19.98 -15.04
C ILE A 230 6.87 -19.78 -13.53
N GLU A 231 5.79 -20.32 -12.94
CA GLU A 231 5.51 -20.14 -11.52
C GLU A 231 6.49 -20.94 -10.66
N TYR A 232 6.87 -22.13 -11.13
CA TYR A 232 7.79 -23.01 -10.42
C TYR A 232 9.27 -22.67 -10.62
N ALA A 233 9.59 -21.78 -11.57
CA ALA A 233 10.97 -21.43 -11.91
C ALA A 233 11.83 -21.01 -10.70
N PRO A 234 11.37 -20.15 -9.77
CA PRO A 234 12.18 -19.80 -8.59
C PRO A 234 12.52 -20.99 -7.70
N VAL A 235 11.59 -21.95 -7.58
CA VAL A 235 11.75 -23.15 -6.76
C VAL A 235 12.78 -24.08 -7.40
N TYR A 236 12.66 -24.34 -8.70
CA TYR A 236 13.63 -25.15 -9.43
C TYR A 236 15.03 -24.51 -9.42
N LYS A 237 15.11 -23.20 -9.60
CA LYS A 237 16.37 -22.45 -9.54
C LYS A 237 17.02 -22.53 -8.16
N ALA A 238 16.24 -22.39 -7.08
CA ALA A 238 16.74 -22.55 -5.72
C ALA A 238 17.26 -23.97 -5.45
N TYR A 239 16.53 -24.99 -5.93
CA TYR A 239 16.92 -26.38 -5.81
C TYR A 239 18.20 -26.71 -6.58
N LEU A 240 18.33 -26.27 -7.84
CA LEU A 240 19.55 -26.49 -8.63
C LEU A 240 20.77 -25.81 -8.01
N LYS A 241 20.64 -24.58 -7.51
CA LYS A 241 21.72 -23.90 -6.77
C LYS A 241 22.15 -24.68 -5.53
N TYR A 242 21.20 -25.30 -4.82
CA TYR A 242 21.50 -26.16 -3.69
C TYR A 242 22.24 -27.44 -4.12
N CYS A 243 21.78 -28.12 -5.17
CA CYS A 243 22.45 -29.31 -5.71
C CYS A 243 23.88 -29.03 -6.20
N ARG A 244 24.15 -27.81 -6.70
CA ARG A 244 25.49 -27.35 -7.11
C ARG A 244 26.39 -26.94 -5.94
N GLY A 245 25.86 -26.85 -4.73
CA GLY A 245 26.58 -26.34 -3.57
C GLY A 245 26.77 -24.81 -3.57
N GLU A 246 26.12 -24.09 -4.48
CA GLU A 246 26.13 -22.62 -4.55
C GLU A 246 25.24 -21.99 -3.46
N SER A 247 24.22 -22.72 -3.02
CA SER A 247 23.31 -22.34 -1.93
C SER A 247 23.29 -23.41 -0.84
N ARG A 248 23.17 -22.98 0.42
CA ARG A 248 22.96 -23.88 1.57
C ARG A 248 21.50 -24.24 1.80
N THR A 249 20.58 -23.50 1.17
CA THR A 249 19.13 -23.67 1.36
C THR A 249 18.46 -23.97 0.02
N PRO A 250 17.72 -25.09 -0.11
CA PRO A 250 16.97 -25.42 -1.32
C PRO A 250 15.62 -24.70 -1.40
N TYR A 251 15.31 -23.83 -0.44
CA TYR A 251 13.98 -23.28 -0.24
C TYR A 251 13.74 -21.98 -1.02
N CYS A 252 12.59 -21.90 -1.68
CA CYS A 252 11.96 -20.68 -2.15
C CYS A 252 10.56 -20.58 -1.51
N ALA A 253 10.09 -19.37 -1.23
CA ALA A 253 8.76 -19.16 -0.66
C ALA A 253 7.67 -19.65 -1.63
N ILE A 254 6.76 -20.49 -1.14
CA ILE A 254 5.65 -21.06 -1.93
C ILE A 254 4.56 -20.02 -2.23
N GLY A 255 4.66 -18.81 -1.65
CA GLY A 255 3.71 -17.72 -1.89
C GLY A 255 3.56 -17.32 -3.35
N ASP A 256 4.51 -17.70 -4.20
CA ASP A 256 4.51 -17.43 -5.64
C ASP A 256 4.01 -18.62 -6.51
N LEU A 257 3.58 -19.75 -5.91
CA LEU A 257 3.18 -20.97 -6.63
C LEU A 257 1.66 -21.22 -6.67
N GLY A 258 1.13 -21.60 -7.85
CA GLY A 258 -0.16 -22.28 -8.04
C GLY A 258 -1.23 -21.46 -8.77
N GLU A 259 -2.33 -22.09 -9.21
CA GLU A 259 -3.43 -21.58 -10.08
C GLU A 259 -4.09 -20.23 -9.69
N THR A 260 -3.74 -19.64 -8.55
CA THR A 260 -3.97 -18.23 -8.16
C THR A 260 -2.76 -17.33 -8.42
N GLY A 261 -1.86 -17.73 -9.32
CA GLY A 261 -0.49 -17.27 -9.40
C GLY A 261 -0.35 -15.79 -9.75
N LEU A 262 0.88 -15.28 -9.61
CA LEU A 262 1.24 -13.90 -9.92
C LEU A 262 0.76 -13.48 -11.32
N LEU A 263 0.81 -14.39 -12.30
CA LEU A 263 0.33 -14.20 -13.67
C LEU A 263 -1.19 -14.08 -13.75
N ALA A 264 -1.94 -14.97 -13.09
CA ALA A 264 -3.39 -14.92 -13.05
C ALA A 264 -3.88 -13.66 -12.33
N LEU A 265 -3.29 -13.35 -11.19
CA LEU A 265 -3.51 -12.14 -10.40
C LEU A 265 -3.24 -10.88 -11.24
N TYR A 266 -2.10 -10.81 -11.92
CA TYR A 266 -1.77 -9.66 -12.78
C TYR A 266 -2.78 -9.52 -13.93
N ARG A 267 -3.11 -10.60 -14.65
CA ARG A 267 -4.12 -10.57 -15.72
C ARG A 267 -5.49 -10.14 -15.22
N GLU A 268 -5.89 -10.58 -14.03
CA GLU A 268 -7.12 -10.16 -13.38
C GLU A 268 -7.08 -8.67 -13.02
N ARG A 269 -6.02 -8.21 -12.35
CA ARG A 269 -5.84 -6.78 -12.00
C ARG A 269 -5.79 -5.88 -13.22
N VAL A 270 -5.12 -6.27 -14.31
CA VAL A 270 -5.12 -5.51 -15.57
C VAL A 270 -6.51 -5.44 -16.18
N ARG A 271 -7.29 -6.53 -16.13
CA ARG A 271 -8.69 -6.52 -16.60
C ARG A 271 -9.56 -5.61 -15.75
N TRP A 272 -9.42 -5.66 -14.42
CA TRP A 272 -10.12 -4.75 -13.52
C TRP A 272 -9.72 -3.30 -13.72
N ARG A 273 -8.44 -3.02 -13.95
CA ARG A 273 -7.97 -1.66 -14.23
C ARG A 273 -8.60 -1.11 -15.52
N LYS A 274 -8.57 -1.89 -16.60
CA LYS A 274 -9.21 -1.52 -17.87
C LYS A 274 -10.72 -1.28 -17.71
N LEU A 275 -11.38 -2.03 -16.83
CA LEU A 275 -12.80 -1.82 -16.53
C LEU A 275 -13.02 -0.44 -15.89
N PHE A 276 -12.20 -0.05 -14.90
CA PHE A 276 -12.26 1.28 -14.30
C PHE A 276 -11.94 2.39 -15.30
N ASP A 277 -10.89 2.22 -16.11
CA ASP A 277 -10.53 3.21 -17.13
C ASP A 277 -11.67 3.41 -18.14
N LYS A 278 -12.32 2.32 -18.58
CA LYS A 278 -13.49 2.38 -19.48
C LYS A 278 -14.69 3.08 -18.84
N ILE A 279 -14.94 2.86 -17.56
CA ILE A 279 -15.98 3.59 -16.81
C ILE A 279 -15.63 5.09 -16.76
N GLY A 280 -14.38 5.43 -16.43
CA GLY A 280 -13.91 6.81 -16.38
C GLY A 280 -13.96 7.52 -17.73
N GLU A 281 -13.64 6.83 -18.82
CA GLU A 281 -13.82 7.33 -20.19
C GLU A 281 -15.29 7.64 -20.50
N GLY A 282 -16.21 6.76 -20.09
CA GLY A 282 -17.65 6.97 -20.24
C GLY A 282 -18.16 8.19 -19.47
N VAL A 283 -17.73 8.35 -18.22
CA VAL A 283 -18.05 9.53 -17.38
C VAL A 283 -17.47 10.80 -18.00
N THR A 284 -16.22 10.77 -18.44
CA THR A 284 -15.56 11.91 -19.08
C THR A 284 -16.23 12.29 -20.41
N ALA A 285 -16.67 11.30 -21.20
CA ALA A 285 -17.41 11.53 -22.44
C ALA A 285 -18.78 12.17 -22.17
N ALA A 286 -19.48 11.73 -21.12
CA ALA A 286 -20.73 12.34 -20.67
C ALA A 286 -20.54 13.80 -20.25
N LYS A 287 -19.45 14.12 -19.53
CA LYS A 287 -19.11 15.49 -19.14
C LYS A 287 -18.87 16.41 -20.35
N LYS A 288 -18.23 15.91 -21.41
CA LYS A 288 -17.93 16.70 -22.62
C LYS A 288 -19.17 16.99 -23.48
N LYS A 289 -20.21 16.16 -23.43
CA LYS A 289 -21.40 16.28 -24.29
C LYS A 289 -22.36 17.41 -23.84
N THR A 290 -22.26 17.93 -22.62
CA THR A 290 -23.22 18.90 -22.05
C THR A 290 -22.59 20.16 -21.45
N PRO A 291 -22.12 21.12 -22.26
CA PRO A 291 -21.92 22.49 -21.77
C PRO A 291 -23.27 23.24 -21.82
N GLU A 292 -24.13 23.04 -20.83
CA GLU A 292 -25.38 23.82 -20.75
C GLU A 292 -25.13 25.15 -20.01
N LYS A 293 -25.33 26.28 -20.71
CA LYS A 293 -25.33 27.60 -20.08
C LYS A 293 -26.65 27.78 -19.34
N ARG A 294 -26.59 27.89 -18.02
CA ARG A 294 -27.73 28.30 -17.19
C ARG A 294 -27.40 29.64 -16.54
N ASP A 295 -28.23 30.65 -16.80
CA ASP A 295 -28.10 32.00 -16.21
C ASP A 295 -26.72 32.67 -16.38
N GLY A 296 -26.08 32.44 -17.54
CA GLY A 296 -24.77 33.03 -17.86
C GLY A 296 -23.56 32.32 -17.23
N ASN A 297 -23.78 31.32 -16.38
CA ASN A 297 -22.74 30.47 -15.82
C ASN A 297 -22.74 29.07 -16.48
N TYR A 298 -21.55 28.53 -16.72
CA TYR A 298 -21.40 27.13 -17.10
C TYR A 298 -21.59 26.30 -15.83
N VAL A 299 -22.62 25.47 -15.79
CA VAL A 299 -22.78 24.45 -14.75
C VAL A 299 -22.36 23.13 -15.38
N ASP A 300 -21.33 22.50 -14.81
CA ASP A 300 -20.83 21.19 -15.25
C ASP A 300 -21.86 20.12 -14.88
N TYR A 301 -22.85 19.87 -15.74
CA TYR A 301 -23.80 18.77 -15.57
C TYR A 301 -23.29 17.50 -16.26
N LEU A 302 -23.42 16.36 -15.58
CA LEU A 302 -23.08 15.08 -16.14
C LEU A 302 -24.25 14.55 -16.99
N GLY A 303 -24.06 14.50 -18.30
CA GLY A 303 -25.01 13.89 -19.23
C GLY A 303 -25.22 12.39 -19.00
N PRO A 304 -26.10 11.73 -19.76
CA PRO A 304 -26.27 10.28 -19.68
C PRO A 304 -24.95 9.58 -20.01
N VAL A 305 -24.56 8.64 -19.13
CA VAL A 305 -23.38 7.80 -19.34
C VAL A 305 -23.80 6.61 -20.20
N GLU A 306 -23.17 6.48 -21.36
CA GLU A 306 -23.40 5.39 -22.30
C GLU A 306 -22.11 4.56 -22.39
N ILE A 307 -22.13 3.37 -21.79
CA ILE A 307 -20.99 2.43 -21.84
C ILE A 307 -21.52 1.08 -22.29
N GLU A 308 -20.94 0.53 -23.36
CA GLU A 308 -21.24 -0.83 -23.82
C GLU A 308 -20.21 -1.79 -23.22
N PHE A 309 -20.69 -2.77 -22.44
CA PHE A 309 -19.84 -3.81 -21.87
C PHE A 309 -19.95 -5.11 -22.67
N SER A 310 -18.81 -5.76 -22.90
CA SER A 310 -18.78 -7.12 -23.42
C SER A 310 -19.22 -8.12 -22.34
N THR A 311 -19.59 -9.34 -22.74
CA THR A 311 -19.98 -10.40 -21.78
C THR A 311 -18.86 -10.71 -20.78
N THR A 312 -17.60 -10.74 -21.24
CA THR A 312 -16.45 -10.99 -20.39
C THR A 312 -16.16 -9.83 -19.44
N GLU A 313 -16.42 -8.59 -19.86
CA GLU A 313 -16.31 -7.42 -18.98
C GLU A 313 -17.37 -7.43 -17.89
N LEU A 314 -18.62 -7.81 -18.20
CA LEU A 314 -19.68 -7.96 -17.20
C LEU A 314 -19.35 -9.03 -16.17
N GLU A 315 -18.84 -10.20 -16.60
CA GLU A 315 -18.38 -11.24 -15.68
C GLU A 315 -17.27 -10.73 -14.75
N ASN A 316 -16.31 -9.98 -15.29
CA ASN A 316 -15.25 -9.37 -14.48
C ASN A 316 -15.81 -8.31 -13.53
N ALA A 317 -16.81 -7.53 -13.97
CA ALA A 317 -17.49 -6.53 -13.15
C ALA A 317 -18.21 -7.17 -11.95
N TYR A 318 -18.94 -8.27 -12.16
CA TYR A 318 -19.58 -9.03 -11.08
C TYR A 318 -18.57 -9.59 -10.07
N ARG A 319 -17.45 -10.15 -10.56
CA ARG A 319 -16.38 -10.65 -9.68
C ARG A 319 -15.75 -9.53 -8.88
N LEU A 320 -15.42 -8.42 -9.54
CA LEU A 320 -14.80 -7.26 -8.90
C LEU A 320 -15.74 -6.63 -7.87
N ASP A 321 -17.02 -6.46 -8.17
CA ASP A 321 -18.01 -5.93 -7.21
C ASP A 321 -18.07 -6.77 -5.93
N HIS A 322 -18.06 -8.10 -6.05
CA HIS A 322 -18.00 -8.99 -4.88
C HIS A 322 -16.71 -8.80 -4.06
N GLN A 323 -15.56 -8.65 -4.72
CA GLN A 323 -14.30 -8.38 -4.03
C GLN A 323 -14.30 -6.99 -3.36
N LEU A 324 -14.83 -5.96 -4.01
CA LEU A 324 -14.92 -4.62 -3.42
C LEU A 324 -15.83 -4.59 -2.19
N LYS A 325 -16.92 -5.36 -2.19
CA LYS A 325 -17.79 -5.53 -1.02
C LYS A 325 -17.04 -6.10 0.19
N THR A 326 -16.15 -7.08 -0.02
CA THR A 326 -15.37 -7.65 1.09
C THR A 326 -14.29 -6.68 1.58
N LEU A 327 -13.63 -5.96 0.67
CA LEU A 327 -12.60 -4.97 1.01
C LEU A 327 -13.16 -3.87 1.93
N ARG A 328 -14.37 -3.39 1.63
CA ARG A 328 -15.08 -2.37 2.42
C ARG A 328 -15.37 -2.82 3.85
N LEU A 329 -15.65 -4.11 4.04
CA LEU A 329 -16.03 -4.66 5.34
C LEU A 329 -14.83 -4.92 6.25
N PHE A 330 -13.59 -4.75 5.78
CA PHE A 330 -12.41 -5.10 6.56
C PHE A 330 -12.31 -4.29 7.87
N ASP A 331 -12.46 -2.97 7.79
CA ASP A 331 -12.45 -2.10 8.97
C ASP A 331 -13.69 -2.30 9.84
N ALA A 332 -14.87 -2.48 9.23
CA ALA A 332 -16.10 -2.79 9.95
C ALA A 332 -15.97 -4.10 10.76
N LYS A 333 -15.37 -5.14 10.17
CA LYS A 333 -15.15 -6.43 10.83
C LYS A 333 -14.14 -6.32 11.96
N LYS A 334 -13.12 -5.47 11.81
CA LYS A 334 -12.14 -5.18 12.86
C LYS A 334 -12.81 -4.55 14.09
N VAL A 335 -13.72 -3.59 13.87
CA VAL A 335 -14.54 -2.98 14.94
C VAL A 335 -15.49 -4.00 15.56
N GLU A 336 -16.13 -4.85 14.76
CA GLU A 336 -17.02 -5.92 15.24
C GLU A 336 -16.28 -6.89 16.18
N ILE A 337 -15.08 -7.34 15.80
CA ILE A 337 -14.21 -8.20 16.62
C ILE A 337 -13.83 -7.50 17.93
N GLN A 338 -13.49 -6.21 17.88
CA GLN A 338 -13.19 -5.43 19.09
C GLN A 338 -14.39 -5.38 20.05
N ARG A 339 -15.62 -5.20 19.54
CA ARG A 339 -16.83 -5.24 20.38
C ARG A 339 -17.05 -6.61 20.99
N GLU A 340 -16.93 -7.67 20.20
CA GLU A 340 -17.07 -9.04 20.69
C GLU A 340 -16.09 -9.31 21.85
N LEU A 341 -14.85 -8.84 21.74
CA LEU A 341 -13.85 -8.96 22.81
C LEU A 341 -14.26 -8.17 24.06
N VAL A 342 -14.70 -6.91 23.92
CA VAL A 342 -15.17 -6.09 25.06
C VAL A 342 -16.36 -6.75 25.76
N THR A 343 -17.34 -7.25 25.00
CA THR A 343 -18.50 -7.97 25.55
C THR A 343 -18.07 -9.24 26.27
N ARG A 344 -17.15 -10.03 25.71
CA ARG A 344 -16.62 -11.24 26.38
C ARG A 344 -15.87 -10.92 27.68
N VAL A 345 -15.14 -9.82 27.75
CA VAL A 345 -14.47 -9.36 28.97
C VAL A 345 -15.49 -8.91 30.02
N ASN A 346 -16.54 -8.19 29.60
CA ASN A 346 -17.59 -7.69 30.49
C ASN A 346 -18.55 -8.79 30.98
N LEU A 347 -18.73 -9.88 30.23
CA LEU A 347 -19.49 -11.08 30.61
C LEU A 347 -18.75 -11.98 31.62
N GLY A 348 -17.83 -11.41 32.43
CA GLY A 348 -17.00 -12.14 33.38
C GLY A 348 -17.75 -13.27 34.11
N ALA A 349 -17.13 -14.46 34.15
CA ALA A 349 -17.58 -15.70 34.78
C ALA A 349 -19.10 -15.76 35.03
N GLY A 350 -19.83 -16.22 34.01
CA GLY A 350 -21.29 -16.32 33.99
C GLY A 350 -21.89 -16.63 35.36
N GLY A 351 -22.74 -15.73 35.85
CA GLY A 351 -23.46 -15.91 37.10
C GLY A 351 -24.24 -17.23 37.06
N SER A 352 -24.24 -17.96 38.18
CA SER A 352 -24.85 -19.28 38.34
C SER A 352 -26.35 -19.34 37.99
N ALA A 353 -27.01 -18.20 37.78
CA ALA A 353 -28.41 -18.08 37.41
C ALA A 353 -28.68 -18.29 35.90
N GLN A 354 -27.67 -18.28 35.03
CA GLN A 354 -27.84 -18.40 33.56
C GLN A 354 -27.33 -19.74 32.98
N HIS A 355 -26.91 -20.68 33.83
CA HIS A 355 -26.47 -21.99 33.39
C HIS A 355 -27.65 -22.99 33.28
N GLU A 356 -28.13 -23.25 32.07
CA GLU A 356 -29.06 -24.38 31.80
C GLU A 356 -28.37 -25.77 31.90
N HIS A 357 -27.05 -25.78 32.06
CA HIS A 357 -26.26 -26.98 32.29
C HIS A 357 -25.53 -26.90 33.63
N PHE A 358 -25.75 -27.88 34.50
CA PHE A 358 -24.97 -28.09 35.72
C PHE A 358 -23.48 -28.03 35.38
N GLY A 359 -22.72 -27.16 36.07
CA GLY A 359 -21.34 -26.77 35.73
C GLY A 359 -20.29 -27.89 35.64
N ASN A 360 -20.67 -29.16 35.81
CA ASN A 360 -19.79 -30.33 35.67
C ASN A 360 -20.34 -31.44 34.77
N ILE A 361 -21.48 -31.25 34.11
CA ILE A 361 -22.08 -32.26 33.25
C ILE A 361 -22.03 -31.76 31.81
N ARG A 362 -21.12 -32.31 31.00
CA ARG A 362 -21.16 -32.10 29.54
C ARG A 362 -22.56 -32.47 29.06
N GLY A 363 -23.22 -31.58 28.31
CA GLY A 363 -24.65 -31.65 27.93
C GLY A 363 -25.09 -32.86 27.07
N LYS A 364 -24.37 -33.98 27.11
CA LYS A 364 -24.71 -35.27 26.48
C LYS A 364 -24.28 -36.48 27.32
N THR A 365 -24.28 -36.41 28.65
CA THR A 365 -24.19 -37.63 29.47
C THR A 365 -25.59 -38.19 29.73
N PRO A 366 -25.85 -39.49 29.44
CA PRO A 366 -27.12 -40.13 29.80
C PRO A 366 -27.29 -40.17 31.33
N PRO A 367 -28.54 -40.23 31.83
CA PRO A 367 -28.85 -40.03 33.25
C PRO A 367 -28.26 -41.13 34.13
N GLN A 368 -27.78 -40.76 35.33
CA GLN A 368 -27.54 -41.67 36.45
C GLN A 368 -28.85 -41.99 37.17
#